data_AF-A0A2Y8ZXY6-F1
#
_entry.id   AF-A0A2Y8ZXY6-F1
#
_cell.length_a   1.000
_cell.length_b   1.000
_cell.length_c   1.000
_cell.angle_alpha   90.00
_cell.angle_beta   90.00
_cell.angle_gamma   90.00
#
_symmetry.space_group_name_H-M   'P 1'
#
loop_
_entity.id
_entity.type
_entity.pdbx_description
1 polymer ?
#
loop_
_entity_poly.entity_id
_entity_poly.type
_entity_poly.pdbx_seq_one_letter_code
_entity_poly.pdbx_strand_id
1 'polypeptide(L)'
;MSDSDTDAPATTGRKTSAGLFDVRNIIGALLTIYGVVLAGMGLFNYTAEDKSKTGGFNINLWSGLIVLVCGLLMIAWAVTRPILVPVEEGTKEDA
;
A
#
# COMPACT_ATOMS: atom_id res chain seq x y z
N MET A 1 1.01 -24.24 55.10
CA MET A 1 -0.17 -24.22 54.23
C MET A 1 0.05 -23.07 53.27
N SER A 2 0.29 -23.37 52.00
CA SER A 2 0.80 -22.43 51.01
C SER A 2 -0.34 -21.69 50.33
N ASP A 3 -0.52 -20.41 50.63
CA ASP A 3 -1.40 -19.53 49.85
C ASP A 3 -0.53 -18.80 48.82
N SER A 4 -0.32 -19.45 47.68
CA SER A 4 0.34 -18.89 46.52
C SER A 4 -0.60 -18.93 45.32
N ASP A 5 -1.71 -18.20 45.44
CA ASP A 5 -2.58 -17.87 44.31
C ASP A 5 -2.25 -16.44 43.86
N THR A 6 -1.09 -16.30 43.20
CA THR A 6 -0.83 -15.14 42.34
C THR A 6 -1.48 -15.44 40.99
N ASP A 7 -2.77 -15.11 40.86
CA ASP A 7 -3.43 -15.06 39.56
C ASP A 7 -2.92 -13.81 38.83
N ALA A 8 -1.78 -13.95 38.16
CA ALA A 8 -1.26 -12.92 37.29
C ALA A 8 -2.24 -12.75 36.11
N PRO A 9 -2.79 -11.55 35.86
CA PRO A 9 -3.75 -11.38 34.78
C PRO A 9 -3.06 -11.71 33.46
N ALA A 10 -3.60 -12.69 32.73
CA ALA A 10 -3.17 -13.02 31.38
C ALA A 10 -3.37 -11.79 30.47
N THR A 11 -2.30 -11.04 30.23
CA THR A 11 -2.28 -9.90 29.31
C THR A 11 -2.51 -10.41 27.89
N THR A 12 -3.77 -10.38 27.47
CA THR A 12 -4.16 -10.68 26.09
C THR A 12 -3.75 -9.49 25.24
N GLY A 13 -2.46 -9.45 24.86
CA GLY A 13 -1.88 -8.39 24.04
C GLY A 13 -2.71 -8.15 22.79
N ARG A 14 -3.37 -7.00 22.72
CA ARG A 14 -4.19 -6.60 21.58
C ARG A 14 -3.26 -6.24 20.42
N LYS A 15 -3.07 -7.17 19.47
CA LYS A 15 -2.33 -6.91 18.22
C LYS A 15 -3.13 -5.93 17.37
N THR A 16 -2.79 -4.64 17.43
CA THR A 16 -3.34 -3.64 16.52
C THR A 16 -2.53 -3.65 15.23
N SER A 17 -3.13 -4.08 14.12
CA SER A 17 -2.46 -3.99 12.82
C SER A 17 -2.17 -2.52 12.48
N ALA A 18 -0.91 -2.14 12.29
CA ALA A 18 -0.56 -0.87 11.63
C ALA A 18 -0.85 -0.90 10.11
N GLY A 19 -1.66 -1.86 9.65
CA GLY A 19 -1.75 -2.29 8.27
C GLY A 19 -2.29 -1.25 7.29
N LEU A 20 -2.91 -0.17 7.78
CA LEU A 20 -3.42 0.88 6.90
C LEU A 20 -2.31 1.86 6.44
N PHE A 21 -1.23 1.99 7.22
CA PHE A 21 -0.06 2.85 6.90
C PHE A 21 1.13 2.02 6.39
N ASP A 22 0.89 0.98 5.59
CA ASP A 22 1.96 0.29 4.87
C ASP A 22 2.39 1.10 3.64
N VAL A 23 3.69 1.32 3.50
CA VAL A 23 4.30 2.01 2.36
C VAL A 23 3.91 1.38 1.01
N ARG A 24 3.66 0.06 0.97
CA ARG A 24 3.24 -0.66 -0.24
C ARG A 24 1.85 -0.24 -0.71
N ASN A 25 0.96 0.06 0.24
CA ASN A 25 -0.38 0.56 -0.07
C ASN A 25 -0.32 1.99 -0.61
N ILE A 26 0.51 2.85 0.00
CA ILE A 26 0.71 4.24 -0.44
C ILE A 26 1.33 4.28 -1.83
N ILE A 27 2.47 3.60 -2.04
CA ILE A 27 3.15 3.54 -3.34
C ILE A 27 2.23 2.90 -4.39
N GLY A 28 1.57 1.79 -4.06
CA GLY A 28 0.66 1.10 -4.97
C GLY A 28 -0.51 1.98 -5.41
N ALA A 29 -1.13 2.72 -4.49
CA ALA A 29 -2.21 3.65 -4.80
C ALA A 29 -1.73 4.81 -5.69
N LEU A 30 -0.58 5.42 -5.36
CA LEU A 30 0.00 6.52 -6.15
C LEU A 30 0.32 6.07 -7.58
N LEU A 31 0.98 4.92 -7.75
CA LEU A 31 1.29 4.36 -9.06
C LEU A 31 0.02 4.02 -9.84
N THR A 32 -0.99 3.45 -9.19
CA THR A 32 -2.27 3.12 -9.83
C THR A 32 -2.97 4.38 -10.34
N ILE A 33 -3.09 5.42 -9.51
CA ILE A 33 -3.70 6.71 -9.91
C ILE A 33 -2.93 7.32 -11.07
N TYR A 34 -1.60 7.39 -10.98
CA TYR A 34 -0.76 7.95 -12.04
C TYR A 34 -0.88 7.16 -13.35
N GLY A 35 -0.85 5.81 -13.27
CA GLY A 35 -1.03 4.92 -14.41
C GLY A 35 -2.38 5.12 -15.11
N VAL A 36 -3.47 5.31 -14.34
CA VAL A 36 -4.80 5.64 -14.88
C VAL A 36 -4.78 6.99 -15.60
N VAL A 37 -4.15 8.01 -15.03
CA VAL A 37 -4.03 9.33 -15.67
C VAL A 37 -3.25 9.24 -16.98
N LEU A 38 -2.12 8.53 -17.00
CA LEU A 38 -1.33 8.30 -18.21
C LEU A 38 -2.10 7.50 -19.27
N ALA A 39 -2.79 6.43 -18.87
CA ALA A 39 -3.62 5.64 -19.77
C ALA A 39 -4.77 6.48 -20.35
N GLY A 40 -5.40 7.33 -19.54
CA GLY A 40 -6.43 8.27 -19.98
C GLY A 40 -5.90 9.33 -20.95
N MET A 41 -4.73 9.91 -20.67
CA MET A 41 -4.06 10.82 -21.63
C MET A 41 -3.72 10.10 -22.93
N GLY A 42 -3.25 8.86 -22.85
CA GLY A 42 -3.00 8.04 -24.03
C GLY A 42 -4.28 7.74 -24.82
N LEU A 43 -5.40 7.45 -24.16
CA LEU A 43 -6.63 7.03 -24.83
C LEU A 43 -7.43 8.21 -25.41
N PHE A 44 -7.53 9.32 -24.68
CA PHE A 44 -8.37 10.46 -25.04
C PHE A 44 -7.59 11.63 -25.65
N ASN A 45 -6.28 11.75 -25.37
CA ASN A 45 -5.46 12.88 -25.78
C ASN A 45 -4.30 12.46 -26.69
N TYR A 46 -4.62 11.73 -27.76
CA TYR A 46 -3.64 11.29 -28.76
C TYR A 46 -3.73 12.18 -30.00
N THR A 47 -2.99 13.29 -29.99
CA THR A 47 -3.04 14.29 -31.07
C THR A 47 -2.07 13.98 -32.22
N ALA A 48 -2.25 14.65 -33.36
CA ALA A 48 -1.35 14.51 -34.52
C ALA A 48 0.08 15.01 -34.22
N GLU A 49 0.22 15.97 -33.31
CA GLU A 49 1.52 16.49 -32.88
C GLU A 49 2.29 15.44 -32.06
N ASP A 50 1.61 14.73 -31.16
CA ASP A 50 2.22 13.63 -30.38
C ASP A 50 2.69 12.49 -31.29
N LYS A 51 1.89 12.11 -32.29
CA LYS A 51 2.28 11.11 -33.31
C LYS A 51 3.59 11.44 -34.00
N SER A 52 3.81 12.72 -34.30
CA SER A 52 5.03 13.16 -34.99
C SER A 52 6.27 13.05 -34.10
N LYS A 53 6.13 13.29 -32.79
CA LYS A 53 7.21 13.23 -31.80
C LYS A 53 7.55 11.80 -31.40
N THR A 54 6.59 10.89 -31.47
CA THR A 54 6.74 9.51 -30.98
C THR A 54 6.78 8.45 -32.08
N GLY A 55 6.84 8.86 -33.35
CA GLY A 55 6.87 7.95 -34.49
C GLY A 55 5.60 7.08 -34.60
N GLY A 56 4.46 7.58 -34.11
CA GLY A 56 3.19 6.86 -34.07
C GLY A 56 2.98 5.97 -32.84
N PHE A 57 3.95 5.82 -31.93
CA PHE A 57 3.75 5.07 -30.68
C PHE A 57 3.11 5.93 -29.60
N ASN A 58 2.05 5.44 -28.95
CA ASN A 58 1.41 6.15 -27.86
C ASN A 58 2.17 5.89 -26.53
N ILE A 59 3.17 6.71 -26.24
CA ILE A 59 4.05 6.57 -25.08
C ILE A 59 3.26 6.69 -23.77
N ASN A 60 2.29 7.61 -23.70
CA ASN A 60 1.45 7.80 -22.51
C ASN A 60 0.65 6.53 -22.20
N LEU A 61 0.05 5.90 -23.22
CA LEU A 61 -0.72 4.67 -23.02
C LEU A 61 0.16 3.50 -22.56
N TRP A 62 1.28 3.25 -23.23
CA TRP A 62 2.17 2.14 -22.87
C TRP A 62 2.83 2.33 -21.50
N SER A 63 3.32 3.54 -21.21
CA SER A 63 3.92 3.86 -19.91
C SER A 63 2.87 3.78 -18.81
N GLY A 64 1.67 4.30 -19.06
CA GLY A 64 0.53 4.21 -18.15
C GLY A 64 0.14 2.78 -17.85
N LEU A 65 0.08 1.91 -18.87
CA LEU A 65 -0.27 0.50 -18.69
C LEU A 65 0.76 -0.26 -17.85
N ILE A 66 2.06 -0.05 -18.11
CA ILE A 66 3.14 -0.67 -17.33
C ILE A 66 3.04 -0.25 -15.86
N VAL A 67 2.93 1.06 -15.61
CA VAL A 67 2.84 1.59 -14.24
C VAL A 67 1.57 1.13 -13.55
N LEU A 68 0.44 1.08 -14.27
CA LEU A 68 -0.83 0.61 -13.74
C LEU A 68 -0.75 -0.85 -13.29
N VAL A 69 -0.17 -1.73 -14.11
CA VAL A 69 0.04 -3.14 -13.74
C VAL A 69 0.93 -3.24 -12.51
N CYS A 70 2.05 -2.51 -12.46
CA CYS A 70 2.93 -2.50 -11.29
C CYS A 70 2.21 -2.02 -10.01
N GLY A 71 1.40 -0.94 -10.11
CA GLY A 71 0.62 -0.42 -9.00
C GLY A 71 -0.39 -1.43 -8.46
N LEU A 72 -1.13 -2.09 -9.35
CA LEU A 72 -2.10 -3.13 -8.98
C LEU A 72 -1.41 -4.35 -8.33
N LEU A 73 -0.25 -4.77 -8.85
CA LEU A 73 0.54 -5.85 -8.27
C LEU A 73 1.03 -5.49 -6.86
N MET A 74 1.46 -4.25 -6.64
CA MET A 74 1.86 -3.79 -5.30
C MET A 74 0.69 -3.81 -4.31
N ILE A 75 -0.49 -3.35 -4.71
CA ILE A 75 -1.69 -3.39 -3.87
C ILE A 75 -2.08 -4.85 -3.57
N ALA A 76 -2.10 -5.71 -4.58
CA ALA A 76 -2.38 -7.14 -4.40
C ALA A 76 -1.40 -7.80 -3.43
N TRP A 77 -0.12 -7.43 -3.50
CA TRP A 77 0.90 -7.93 -2.57
C TRP A 77 0.74 -7.38 -1.15
N ALA A 78 0.38 -6.11 -0.99
CA ALA A 78 0.10 -5.50 0.31
C ALA A 78 -1.08 -6.20 1.01
N VAL A 79 -2.17 -6.46 0.26
CA VAL A 79 -3.37 -7.14 0.77
C VAL A 79 -3.09 -8.60 1.12
N THR A 80 -2.26 -9.31 0.35
CA THR A 80 -1.93 -10.73 0.63
C THR A 80 -0.90 -10.92 1.75
N ARG A 81 -0.14 -9.88 2.13
CA ARG A 81 0.92 -9.95 3.15
C ARG A 81 0.84 -8.76 4.13
N PRO A 82 -0.20 -8.66 4.99
CA PRO A 82 -0.35 -7.53 5.90
C PRO A 82 0.74 -7.49 6.99
N ILE A 83 1.27 -6.30 7.29
CA ILE A 83 2.24 -6.09 8.39
C ILE A 83 1.48 -5.92 9.71
N LEU A 84 1.78 -6.78 10.68
CA LEU A 84 1.22 -6.71 12.04
C LEU A 84 2.24 -6.03 12.94
N VAL A 85 1.85 -4.93 13.59
CA VAL A 85 2.68 -4.23 14.58
C VAL A 85 2.21 -4.64 15.98
N PRO A 86 3.09 -5.19 16.83
CA PRO A 86 2.76 -5.40 18.24
C PRO A 86 2.57 -4.05 18.94
N VAL A 87 1.47 -3.88 19.67
CA VAL A 87 1.32 -2.75 20.59
C VAL A 87 2.11 -3.11 21.85
N GLU A 88 3.19 -2.40 22.13
CA GLU A 88 3.78 -2.44 23.46
C GLU A 88 2.84 -1.68 24.40
N GLU A 89 2.22 -2.41 25.34
CA GLU A 89 1.53 -1.79 26.46
C GLU A 89 2.59 -1.06 27.28
N GLY A 90 2.60 0.28 27.17
CA GLY A 90 3.47 1.13 27.97
C GLY A 90 3.33 0.75 29.44
N THR A 91 4.47 0.33 30.01
CA THR A 91 4.69 0.23 31.44
C THR A 91 4.04 1.43 32.10
N LYS A 92 2.95 1.19 32.85
CA LYS A 92 2.50 2.15 33.84
C LYS A 92 3.60 2.16 34.87
N GLU A 93 4.50 3.12 34.76
CA GLU A 93 5.40 3.46 35.85
C GLU A 93 4.54 4.23 36.86
N ASP A 94 4.13 3.51 37.88
CA ASP A 94 3.50 4.03 39.06
C ASP A 94 4.51 4.98 39.75
N ALA A 95 4.30 6.28 39.64
CA ALA A 95 5.05 7.31 40.37
C ALA A 95 4.09 8.22 41.13
#